data_AF-N9TZE7-F1
#
_entry.id   AF-N9TZE7-F1
#
_cell.length_a   1.000
_cell.length_b   1.000
_cell.length_c   1.000
_cell.angle_alpha   90.00
_cell.angle_beta   90.00
_cell.angle_gamma   90.00
#
_symmetry.space_group_name_H-M   'P 1'
#
loop_
_entity.id
_entity.type
_entity.pdbx_description
1 polymer ?
#
loop_
_entity_poly.entity_id
_entity_poly.type
_entity_poly.pdbx_seq_one_letter_code
_entity_poly.pdbx_strand_id
1 'polypeptide(L)'
;MKVLLIHQNFPGQLRHIAEHLRTRDDVELLAVGRDTAPGLEGVELLRYRPSRQAGAQTHPYLLGFEEGVLHGQAVVRRLQPLAERGYRPDVILAHPGWG
;
A
#
# COMPACT_ATOMS: atom_id res chain seq x y z
N MET A 1 4.00 -9.58 -16.27
CA MET A 1 2.97 -8.63 -15.83
C MET A 1 3.35 -8.08 -14.47
N LYS A 2 3.36 -6.76 -14.28
CA LYS A 2 3.66 -6.09 -13.01
C LYS A 2 2.38 -5.85 -12.22
N VAL A 3 2.30 -6.38 -11.01
CA VAL A 3 1.15 -6.20 -10.12
C VAL A 3 1.58 -5.48 -8.86
N LEU A 4 0.89 -4.38 -8.55
CA LEU A 4 1.07 -3.63 -7.31
C LEU A 4 -0.11 -3.86 -6.37
N LEU A 5 0.17 -4.42 -5.18
CA LEU A 5 -0.81 -4.58 -4.10
C LEU A 5 -0.63 -3.47 -3.06
N ILE A 6 -1.70 -2.80 -2.66
CA ILE A 6 -1.65 -1.72 -1.67
C ILE A 6 -2.60 -2.03 -0.51
N HIS A 7 -2.05 -2.25 0.68
CA HIS A 7 -2.83 -2.53 1.88
C HIS A 7 -2.09 -2.08 3.15
N GLN A 8 -2.74 -1.30 4.03
CA GLN A 8 -2.09 -0.77 5.23
C GLN A 8 -1.46 -1.87 6.10
N ASN A 9 -2.22 -2.93 6.37
CA ASN A 9 -1.78 -4.13 7.10
C ASN A 9 -1.48 -5.30 6.16
N PHE A 10 -0.83 -5.06 5.01
CA PHE A 10 -0.51 -6.10 4.02
C PHE A 10 0.06 -7.37 4.70
N PRO A 11 -0.47 -8.58 4.41
CA PRO A 11 -1.31 -8.89 3.26
C PRO A 11 -2.82 -8.71 3.46
N GLY A 12 -3.30 -8.59 4.70
CA GLY A 12 -4.72 -8.34 5.02
C GLY A 12 -5.69 -9.15 4.14
N GLN A 13 -6.68 -8.45 3.58
CA GLN A 13 -7.70 -8.98 2.67
C GLN A 13 -7.13 -9.46 1.33
N LEU A 14 -5.90 -9.07 0.99
CA LEU A 14 -5.22 -9.45 -0.25
C LEU A 14 -4.38 -10.72 -0.09
N ARG A 15 -4.39 -11.40 1.07
CA ARG A 15 -3.54 -12.57 1.34
C ARG A 15 -3.65 -13.67 0.29
N HIS A 16 -4.86 -14.15 0.00
CA HIS A 16 -5.03 -15.24 -0.96
C HIS A 16 -4.63 -14.83 -2.38
N ILE A 17 -4.86 -13.57 -2.75
CA ILE A 17 -4.45 -13.03 -4.04
C ILE A 17 -2.92 -12.96 -4.12
N ALA A 18 -2.26 -12.43 -3.09
CA ALA A 18 -0.81 -12.34 -3.03
C ALA A 18 -0.13 -13.73 -3.03
N GLU A 19 -0.69 -14.69 -2.30
CA GLU A 19 -0.23 -16.09 -2.30
C GLU A 19 -0.34 -16.74 -3.68
N HIS A 20 -1.44 -16.49 -4.41
CA HIS A 20 -1.58 -17.01 -5.77
C HIS A 20 -0.63 -16.33 -6.76
N LEU A 21 -0.51 -15.00 -6.67
CA LEU A 21 0.31 -14.22 -7.61
C LEU A 21 1.81 -14.46 -7.40
N ARG A 22 2.29 -14.69 -6.17
CA ARG A 22 3.73 -14.90 -5.93
C ARG A 22 4.27 -16.22 -6.50
N THR A 23 3.40 -17.18 -6.80
CA THR A 23 3.80 -18.48 -7.38
C THR A 23 3.81 -18.47 -8.91
N ARG A 24 3.61 -17.31 -9.53
CA ARG A 24 3.50 -17.17 -10.99
C ARG A 24 4.76 -16.54 -11.54
N ASP A 25 5.46 -17.27 -12.42
CA ASP A 25 6.71 -16.79 -13.04
C ASP A 25 6.49 -15.64 -14.03
N ASP A 26 5.25 -15.46 -14.52
CA ASP A 26 4.87 -14.37 -15.41
C ASP A 26 4.46 -13.09 -14.66
N VAL A 27 4.54 -13.07 -13.33
CA VAL A 27 4.14 -11.95 -12.46
C VAL A 27 5.32 -11.37 -11.69
N GLU A 28 5.55 -10.07 -11.84
CA GLU A 28 6.38 -9.27 -10.95
C GLU A 28 5.47 -8.64 -9.90
N LEU A 29 5.55 -9.11 -8.65
CA LEU A 29 4.66 -8.69 -7.56
C LEU A 29 5.37 -7.75 -6.60
N LEU A 30 4.80 -6.56 -6.41
CA LEU A 30 5.22 -5.59 -5.41
C LEU A 30 4.07 -5.27 -4.46
N ALA A 31 4.34 -5.19 -3.16
CA ALA A 31 3.37 -4.77 -2.17
C ALA A 31 3.76 -3.43 -1.52
N VAL A 32 2.76 -2.66 -1.10
CA VAL A 32 2.92 -1.46 -0.27
C VAL A 32 2.07 -1.60 0.99
N GLY A 33 2.66 -1.35 2.15
CA GLY A 33 1.98 -1.38 3.44
C GLY A 33 2.64 -0.48 4.48
N ARG A 34 2.02 -0.35 5.64
CA ARG A 34 2.61 0.43 6.74
C ARG A 34 3.93 -0.19 7.22
N ASP A 35 4.72 0.61 7.90
CA ASP A 35 5.85 0.16 8.71
C ASP A 35 5.49 -1.01 9.65
N THR A 36 4.26 -1.03 10.17
CA THR A 36 3.71 -2.10 11.01
C THR A 36 3.11 -3.29 10.27
N ALA A 37 3.09 -3.31 8.93
CA ALA A 37 2.46 -4.40 8.18
C ALA A 37 3.21 -5.73 8.37
N PRO A 38 2.53 -6.87 8.57
CA PRO A 38 3.20 -8.15 8.79
C PRO A 38 4.00 -8.63 7.57
N GLY A 39 3.58 -8.28 6.35
CA GLY A 39 4.22 -8.76 5.12
C GLY A 39 3.82 -10.19 4.77
N LEU A 40 4.29 -10.64 3.61
CA LEU A 40 4.13 -12.01 3.13
C LEU A 40 5.49 -12.50 2.65
N GLU A 41 5.90 -13.67 3.12
CA GLU A 41 7.17 -14.28 2.70
C GLU A 41 7.20 -14.48 1.18
N GLY A 42 8.33 -14.15 0.55
CA GLY A 42 8.48 -14.20 -0.90
C GLY A 42 7.81 -13.04 -1.66
N VAL A 43 7.28 -12.02 -0.98
CA VAL A 43 6.75 -10.80 -1.62
C VAL A 43 7.50 -9.57 -1.11
N GLU A 44 8.03 -8.77 -2.03
CA GLU A 44 8.67 -7.50 -1.68
C GLU A 44 7.63 -6.53 -1.12
N LEU A 45 7.92 -5.93 0.05
CA LEU A 45 7.03 -4.98 0.71
C LEU A 45 7.70 -3.62 0.90
N LEU A 46 7.23 -2.63 0.16
CA LEU A 46 7.54 -1.23 0.40
C LEU A 46 6.74 -0.71 1.61
N ARG A 47 7.48 -0.40 2.67
CA ARG A 47 6.91 0.17 3.89
C ARG A 47 6.76 1.68 3.79
N TYR A 48 5.69 2.21 4.38
CA TYR A 48 5.46 3.65 4.54
C TYR A 48 5.04 4.00 5.97
N ARG A 49 5.21 5.27 6.33
CA ARG A 49 4.69 5.86 7.57
C ARG A 49 4.03 7.20 7.24
N PRO A 50 2.80 7.49 7.71
CA PRO A 50 2.22 8.83 7.63
C PRO A 50 3.15 9.86 8.28
N SER A 51 3.23 11.06 7.71
CA SER A 51 4.11 12.12 8.24
C SER A 51 3.66 12.64 9.61
N ARG A 52 2.40 12.45 9.96
CA ARG A 52 1.78 12.78 11.25
C ARG A 52 0.51 11.94 11.42
N GLN A 53 -0.12 12.07 12.59
CA GLN A 53 -1.49 11.63 12.82
C GLN A 53 -2.48 12.74 12.41
N ALA A 54 -3.76 12.39 12.29
CA ALA A 54 -4.83 13.38 12.15
C ALA A 54 -4.81 14.37 13.34
N GLY A 55 -5.18 15.62 13.06
CA GLY A 55 -5.08 16.69 14.05
C GLY A 55 -6.06 16.48 15.20
N ALA A 56 -5.62 16.75 16.44
CA ALA A 56 -6.51 16.71 17.60
C ALA A 56 -7.67 17.73 17.53
N GLN A 57 -7.52 18.77 16.72
CA GLN A 57 -8.55 19.80 16.46
C GLN A 57 -9.40 19.51 15.22
N THR A 58 -9.09 18.44 14.48
CA THR A 58 -9.89 18.05 13.32
C THR A 58 -11.29 17.67 13.77
N HIS A 59 -12.29 18.17 13.06
CA HIS A 59 -13.68 17.84 13.35
C HIS A 59 -13.86 16.31 13.38
N PRO A 60 -14.55 15.70 14.37
CA PRO A 60 -14.61 14.25 14.53
C PRO A 60 -15.04 13.48 13.27
N TYR A 61 -15.99 14.04 12.51
CA TYR A 61 -16.46 13.44 11.23
C TYR A 61 -15.46 13.55 10.07
N LEU A 62 -14.39 14.31 10.21
CA LEU A 62 -13.34 14.47 9.20
C LEU A 62 -12.05 13.73 9.56
N LEU A 63 -11.97 13.11 10.74
CA LEU A 63 -10.76 12.41 11.19
C LEU A 63 -10.36 11.30 10.22
N GLY A 64 -11.29 10.41 9.85
CA GLY A 64 -11.02 9.32 8.92
C GLY A 64 -10.58 9.81 7.54
N PHE A 65 -11.16 10.93 7.06
CA PHE A 65 -10.76 11.53 5.80
C PHE A 65 -9.33 12.09 5.86
N GLU A 66 -8.98 12.81 6.93
CA GLU A 66 -7.63 13.33 7.13
C GLU A 66 -6.60 12.20 7.25
N GLU A 67 -6.91 11.15 8.02
CA GLU A 67 -6.07 9.95 8.09
C GLU A 67 -5.85 9.38 6.69
N GLY A 68 -6.93 9.20 5.92
CA GLY A 68 -6.85 8.74 4.54
C GLY A 68 -5.88 9.59 3.71
N VAL A 69 -6.04 10.92 3.71
CA VAL A 69 -5.12 11.82 2.97
C VAL A 69 -3.66 11.60 3.39
N LEU A 70 -3.37 11.48 4.68
CA LEU A 70 -2.01 11.28 5.19
C LEU A 70 -1.42 9.93 4.77
N HIS A 71 -2.24 8.87 4.79
CA HIS A 71 -1.85 7.55 4.28
C HIS A 71 -1.57 7.59 2.77
N GLY A 72 -2.42 8.25 1.99
CA GLY A 72 -2.26 8.37 0.54
C GLY A 72 -1.00 9.10 0.15
N GLN A 73 -0.74 10.23 0.80
CA GLN A 73 0.50 10.98 0.60
C GLN A 73 1.74 10.14 0.94
N ALA A 74 1.70 9.34 2.00
CA ALA A 74 2.82 8.49 2.36
C ALA A 74 3.06 7.39 1.33
N VAL A 75 2.01 6.77 0.79
CA VAL A 75 2.10 5.78 -0.30
C VAL A 75 2.70 6.42 -1.56
N VAL A 76 2.20 7.59 -1.98
CA VAL A 76 2.72 8.32 -3.16
C VAL A 76 4.21 8.60 -3.01
N ARG A 77 4.65 9.10 -1.84
CA ARG A 77 6.08 9.38 -1.57
C ARG A 77 6.98 8.13 -1.67
N ARG A 78 6.44 6.93 -1.41
CA ARG A 78 7.19 5.67 -1.56
C ARG A 78 7.23 5.19 -3.01
N LEU A 79 6.16 5.40 -3.77
CA LEU A 79 6.06 4.96 -5.16
C LEU A 79 6.69 5.93 -6.16
N GLN A 80 6.77 7.22 -5.81
CA GLN A 80 7.25 8.26 -6.73
C GLN A 80 8.69 8.00 -7.24
N PRO A 81 9.68 7.65 -6.40
CA PRO A 81 11.02 7.32 -6.90
C PRO A 81 11.03 6.09 -7.82
N LEU A 82 10.13 5.12 -7.63
CA LEU A 82 9.99 3.97 -8.53
C LEU A 82 9.40 4.43 -9.86
N ALA A 83 8.39 5.29 -9.83
CA ALA A 83 7.77 5.85 -11.02
C ALA A 83 8.75 6.69 -11.85
N GLU A 84 9.64 7.45 -11.20
CA GLU A 84 10.73 8.22 -11.83
C GLU A 84 11.77 7.30 -12.49
N ARG A 85 12.00 6.11 -11.93
CA ARG A 85 12.85 5.05 -12.52
C ARG A 85 12.12 4.19 -13.57
N GLY A 86 10.92 4.58 -13.98
CA GLY A 86 10.16 3.90 -15.04
C GLY A 86 9.33 2.70 -14.57
N TYR A 87 9.16 2.49 -13.25
CA TYR A 87 8.21 1.48 -12.76
C TYR A 87 6.77 1.89 -13.15
N ARG A 88 6.07 0.98 -13.81
CA ARG A 88 4.70 1.12 -14.30
C ARG A 88 3.99 -0.22 -14.11
N PRO A 89 3.21 -0.42 -13.03
CA PRO A 89 2.45 -1.64 -12.85
C PRO A 89 1.33 -1.73 -13.90
N ASP A 90 1.06 -2.93 -14.40
CA ASP A 90 -0.05 -3.21 -15.32
C ASP A 90 -1.38 -3.22 -14.57
N VAL A 91 -1.35 -3.70 -13.31
CA VAL A 91 -2.53 -3.79 -12.43
C VAL A 91 -2.16 -3.24 -11.06
N ILE A 92 -3.04 -2.41 -10.51
CA ILE A 92 -2.98 -1.97 -9.11
C ILE A 92 -4.23 -2.49 -8.41
N LEU A 93 -4.03 -3.28 -7.36
CA LEU A 93 -5.11 -3.72 -6.46
C LEU A 93 -4.88 -3.10 -5.09
N ALA A 94 -5.76 -2.16 -4.74
CA ALA A 94 -5.75 -1.53 -3.44
C ALA A 94 -6.98 -1.99 -2.65
N HIS A 95 -6.79 -2.30 -1.37
CA HIS A 95 -7.90 -2.32 -0.42
C HIS A 95 -7.85 -1.00 0.34
N PRO A 96 -8.65 0.01 -0.05
CA PRO A 96 -8.81 1.20 0.75
C PRO A 96 -9.64 0.80 1.97
N GLY A 97 -9.00 0.29 3.03
CA GLY A 97 -9.67 0.08 4.32
C GLY A 97 -9.93 1.40 5.05
N TRP A 98 -10.23 2.47 4.32
CA TRP A 98 -10.22 3.85 4.79
C TRP A 98 -11.67 4.37 4.94
N GLY A 99 -12.62 3.43 5.01
CA GLY A 99 -13.96 3.54 4.43
C GLY A 99 -14.05 2.61 3.24
#